data_AF-A0A3C0SLA2-F1
#
_entry.id   AF-A0A3C0SLA2-F1
#
_cell.length_a   1.000
_cell.length_b   1.000
_cell.length_c   1.000
_cell.angle_alpha   90.00
_cell.angle_beta   90.00
_cell.angle_gamma   90.00
#
_symmetry.space_group_name_H-M   'P 1'
#
loop_
_entity.id
_entity.type
_entity.pdbx_description
1 polymer ?
#
loop_
_entity_poly.entity_id
_entity_poly.type
_entity_poly.pdbx_seq_one_letter_code
_entity_poly.pdbx_strand_id
1 'polypeptide(L)'
;MSFSEGLVLVIQSLTKDKLCGGCKVKYKLSKEEKNIMSVDNIDEAYKGNGCIKCNNTGYSGRTVAYEIMIIRKKLSVYMGNSDSDILRRVAIEEGMITMDEYFKKLVVDGSTTVEEYYGNMQVYDYNHCKFKLLFQFVKNSSKIIY
;
A
#
# COMPACT_ATOMS: atom_id res chain seq x y z
N MET A 1 -18.22 25.57 -8.35
CA MET A 1 -17.22 24.68 -7.71
C MET A 1 -15.86 25.32 -7.92
N SER A 2 -15.35 25.99 -6.89
CA SER A 2 -14.00 26.58 -6.92
C SER A 2 -12.99 25.44 -6.93
N PHE A 3 -12.37 25.21 -8.09
CA PHE A 3 -11.13 24.43 -8.15
C PHE A 3 -10.11 25.18 -7.30
N SER A 4 -9.92 24.74 -6.06
CA SER A 4 -8.83 25.24 -5.22
C SER A 4 -7.54 24.89 -5.95
N GLU A 5 -6.82 25.89 -6.44
CA GLU A 5 -5.51 25.77 -7.07
C GLU A 5 -4.57 25.02 -6.12
N GLY A 6 -4.45 23.71 -6.32
CA GLY A 6 -3.60 22.83 -5.55
C GLY A 6 -2.66 22.13 -6.51
N LEU A 7 -1.35 22.22 -6.25
CA LEU A 7 -0.37 21.46 -7.01
C LEU A 7 -0.36 20.04 -6.47
N VAL A 8 -0.66 19.06 -7.33
CA VAL A 8 -0.62 17.64 -6.96
C VAL A 8 0.76 17.10 -7.26
N LEU A 9 1.41 16.54 -6.24
CA LEU A 9 2.71 15.89 -6.36
C LEU A 9 2.55 14.39 -6.09
N VAL A 10 3.04 13.57 -7.01
CA VAL A 10 3.26 12.14 -6.76
C VAL A 10 4.65 12.00 -6.16
N ILE A 11 4.72 11.58 -4.90
CA ILE A 11 5.99 11.47 -4.17
C ILE A 11 6.70 10.17 -4.54
N GLN A 12 5.93 9.08 -4.55
CA GLN A 12 6.44 7.75 -4.85
C GLN A 12 5.35 6.92 -5.55
N SER A 13 5.81 5.98 -6.37
CA SER A 13 4.96 5.00 -7.02
C SER A 13 5.62 3.63 -6.96
N LEU A 14 4.85 2.60 -6.61
CA LEU A 14 5.32 1.22 -6.59
C LEU A 14 4.48 0.37 -7.54
N THR A 15 5.15 -0.28 -8.49
CA THR A 15 4.50 -1.23 -9.40
C THR A 15 4.30 -2.55 -8.68
N LYS A 16 3.10 -3.12 -8.78
CA LYS A 16 2.67 -4.36 -8.12
C LYS A 16 2.06 -5.32 -9.11
N ASP A 17 2.14 -6.60 -8.80
CA ASP A 17 1.44 -7.59 -9.59
C ASP A 17 -0.07 -7.45 -9.41
N LYS A 18 -0.77 -7.39 -10.55
CA LYS A 18 -2.23 -7.22 -10.58
C LYS A 18 -2.88 -8.58 -10.50
N LEU A 19 -3.87 -8.70 -9.62
CA LEU A 19 -4.64 -9.93 -9.48
C LEU A 19 -5.32 -10.31 -10.80
N CYS A 20 -5.22 -11.58 -11.20
CA CYS A 20 -5.88 -12.03 -12.42
C CYS A 20 -7.41 -12.00 -12.26
N GLY A 21 -8.09 -11.19 -13.08
CA GLY A 21 -9.55 -11.08 -13.05
C GLY A 21 -10.31 -12.37 -13.42
N GLY A 22 -9.64 -13.34 -14.06
CA GLY A 22 -10.25 -14.61 -14.48
C GLY A 22 -10.22 -15.72 -13.43
N CYS A 23 -9.36 -15.62 -12.41
CA CYS A 23 -9.24 -16.63 -11.36
C CYS A 23 -9.18 -16.03 -9.95
N LYS A 24 -9.58 -14.77 -9.79
CA LYS A 24 -9.64 -14.12 -8.48
C LYS A 24 -10.75 -14.74 -7.65
N VAL A 25 -10.44 -15.06 -6.41
CA VAL A 25 -11.39 -15.59 -5.43
C VAL A 25 -11.33 -14.77 -4.16
N LYS A 26 -12.49 -14.53 -3.56
CA LYS A 26 -12.58 -13.94 -2.22
C LYS A 26 -12.17 -14.96 -1.17
N TYR A 27 -11.50 -14.49 -0.13
CA TYR A 27 -11.22 -15.29 1.06
C TYR A 27 -11.33 -14.41 2.31
N LYS A 28 -11.54 -15.05 3.46
CA LYS A 28 -11.53 -14.36 4.75
C LYS A 28 -10.10 -14.10 5.20
N LEU A 29 -9.82 -12.86 5.59
CA LEU A 29 -8.52 -12.50 6.15
C LEU A 29 -8.30 -13.21 7.48
N SER A 30 -7.12 -13.79 7.64
CA SER A 30 -6.61 -14.27 8.92
C SER A 30 -6.36 -13.12 9.89
N LYS A 31 -6.23 -13.42 11.18
CA LYS A 31 -5.90 -12.40 12.19
C LYS A 31 -4.52 -11.79 11.92
N GLU A 32 -3.59 -12.61 11.45
CA GLU A 32 -2.24 -12.23 11.10
C GLU A 32 -2.23 -11.22 9.94
N GLU A 33 -2.97 -11.48 8.87
CA GLU A 33 -3.09 -10.57 7.73
C GLU A 33 -3.75 -9.24 8.12
N LYS A 34 -4.81 -9.31 8.94
CA LYS A 34 -5.46 -8.10 9.50
C LYS A 34 -4.49 -7.26 10.32
N ASN A 35 -3.68 -7.89 11.17
CA ASN A 35 -2.65 -7.22 11.97
C ASN A 35 -1.57 -6.59 11.09
N ILE A 36 -1.09 -7.33 10.07
CA ILE A 36 -0.08 -6.83 9.11
C ILE A 36 -0.58 -5.60 8.38
N MET A 37 -1.84 -5.61 7.97
CA MET A 37 -2.49 -4.47 7.33
C MET A 37 -2.96 -3.41 8.34
N SER A 38 -2.91 -3.68 9.65
CA SER A 38 -3.52 -2.81 10.67
C SER A 38 -4.97 -2.43 10.32
N VAL A 39 -5.78 -3.43 9.96
CA VAL A 39 -7.20 -3.28 9.60
C VAL A 39 -8.07 -4.20 10.43
N ASP A 40 -8.99 -3.63 11.20
CA ASP A 40 -9.91 -4.42 12.04
C ASP A 40 -11.24 -4.71 11.33
N ASN A 41 -11.74 -3.73 10.56
CA ASN A 41 -13.07 -3.74 9.94
C ASN A 41 -13.12 -4.36 8.54
N ILE A 42 -12.01 -4.96 8.08
CA ILE A 42 -11.94 -5.62 6.77
C ILE A 42 -11.85 -7.11 7.03
N ASP A 43 -12.87 -7.85 6.58
CA ASP A 43 -12.98 -9.31 6.79
C ASP A 43 -12.56 -10.12 5.56
N GLU A 44 -12.59 -9.52 4.38
CA GLU A 44 -12.39 -10.21 3.11
C GLU A 44 -11.32 -9.52 2.27
N ALA A 45 -10.53 -10.33 1.56
CA ALA A 45 -9.63 -9.89 0.51
C ALA A 45 -9.70 -10.87 -0.68
N TYR A 46 -8.86 -10.65 -1.68
CA TYR A 46 -8.83 -11.48 -2.88
C TYR A 46 -7.46 -12.12 -3.07
N LYS A 47 -7.47 -13.36 -3.58
CA LYS A 47 -6.27 -14.09 -4.02
C LYS A 47 -6.50 -14.72 -5.39
N GLY A 48 -5.42 -15.00 -6.11
CA GLY A 48 -5.48 -15.69 -7.40
C GLY A 48 -5.25 -17.19 -7.22
N ASN A 49 -6.15 -18.03 -7.72
CA ASN A 49 -5.97 -19.50 -7.66
C ASN A 49 -5.13 -20.06 -8.82
N GLY A 50 -4.75 -19.23 -9.79
CA GLY A 50 -4.09 -19.66 -11.02
C GLY A 50 -5.08 -20.19 -12.07
N CYS A 51 -4.86 -19.81 -13.32
CA CYS A 51 -5.59 -20.35 -14.48
C CYS A 51 -4.75 -20.21 -15.75
N ILE A 52 -5.23 -20.78 -16.85
CA ILE A 52 -4.54 -20.74 -18.14
C ILE A 52 -4.28 -19.31 -18.64
N LYS A 53 -5.16 -18.35 -18.32
CA LYS A 53 -5.01 -16.95 -18.76
C LYS A 53 -3.87 -16.21 -18.06
N CYS A 54 -3.49 -16.64 -16.86
CA CYS A 54 -2.39 -16.06 -16.09
C CYS A 54 -1.19 -17.00 -15.98
N ASN A 55 -1.13 -18.04 -16.82
CA ASN A 55 -0.08 -19.07 -16.77
C ASN A 55 0.08 -19.67 -15.36
N ASN A 56 -1.05 -19.91 -14.68
CA ASN A 56 -1.12 -20.46 -13.31
C ASN A 56 -0.41 -19.62 -12.23
N THR A 57 -0.06 -18.36 -12.48
CA THR A 57 0.58 -17.49 -11.46
C THR A 57 -0.42 -16.87 -10.48
N GLY A 58 -1.69 -16.72 -10.89
CA GLY A 58 -2.69 -15.96 -10.14
C GLY A 58 -2.68 -14.44 -10.41
N TYR A 59 -1.70 -13.95 -11.17
CA TYR A 59 -1.52 -12.53 -11.49
C TYR A 59 -1.54 -12.29 -13.01
N SER A 60 -2.09 -11.16 -13.45
CA SER A 60 -2.15 -10.79 -14.87
C SER A 60 -2.04 -9.28 -15.03
N GLY A 61 -0.88 -8.85 -15.49
CA GLY A 61 -0.53 -7.43 -15.63
C GLY A 61 0.00 -6.83 -14.34
N ARG A 62 0.06 -5.49 -14.31
CA ARG A 62 0.55 -4.72 -13.16
C ARG A 62 -0.48 -3.68 -12.72
N THR A 63 -0.43 -3.32 -11.45
CA THR A 63 -1.10 -2.14 -10.89
C THR A 63 -0.05 -1.25 -10.25
N VAL A 64 -0.41 -0.02 -9.91
CA VAL A 64 0.52 0.92 -9.28
C VAL A 64 -0.11 1.45 -8.01
N ALA A 65 0.65 1.39 -6.92
CA ALA A 65 0.33 2.06 -5.67
C ALA A 65 1.03 3.44 -5.66
N TYR A 66 0.32 4.49 -5.28
CA TYR A 66 0.83 5.87 -5.28
C TYR A 66 0.81 6.47 -3.88
N GLU A 67 1.77 7.35 -3.61
CA GLU A 67 1.69 8.32 -2.54
C GLU A 67 1.54 9.72 -3.15
N ILE A 68 0.47 10.41 -2.77
CA ILE A 68 0.06 11.67 -3.40
C ILE A 68 -0.04 12.74 -2.32
N MET A 69 0.75 13.79 -2.48
CA MET A 69 0.71 14.98 -1.64
C MET A 69 0.08 16.13 -2.41
N ILE A 70 -0.91 16.77 -1.80
CA ILE A 70 -1.62 17.90 -2.37
C ILE A 70 -1.07 19.16 -1.73
N ILE A 71 -0.35 19.96 -2.51
CA ILE A 71 0.24 21.20 -2.05
C ILE A 71 -0.81 22.31 -2.15
N ARG A 72 -1.33 22.71 -0.99
CA ARG A 72 -2.21 23.87 -0.81
C ARG A 72 -1.43 25.01 -0.18
N LYS A 73 -2.05 26.20 -0.15
CA LYS A 73 -1.45 27.43 0.41
C LYS A 73 -0.90 27.27 1.83
N LYS A 74 -1.48 26.40 2.66
CA LYS A 74 -0.96 26.09 4.00
C LYS A 74 0.33 25.28 3.94
N LEU A 75 0.37 24.23 3.11
CA LEU A 75 1.56 23.39 2.96
C LEU A 75 2.72 24.14 2.29
N SER A 76 2.42 25.06 1.36
CA SER A 76 3.43 25.83 0.64
C SER A 76 4.29 26.72 1.54
N VAL A 77 3.78 27.15 2.71
CA VAL A 77 4.56 27.95 3.68
C VAL A 77 5.70 27.14 4.30
N TYR A 78 5.55 25.82 4.36
CA TYR A 78 6.56 24.91 4.89
C TYR A 78 7.56 24.46 3.82
N MET A 79 7.27 24.67 2.54
CA MET A 79 8.18 24.28 1.45
C MET A 79 9.45 25.14 1.47
N GLY A 80 10.60 24.50 1.76
CA GLY A 80 11.93 25.09 1.60
C GLY A 80 12.75 25.30 2.87
N ASN A 81 12.17 25.20 4.08
CA ASN A 81 12.91 25.43 5.33
C ASN A 81 12.41 24.63 6.56
N SER A 82 11.45 23.71 6.39
CA SER A 82 10.93 22.91 7.51
C SER A 82 11.54 21.51 7.58
N ASP A 83 11.64 20.97 8.79
CA ASP A 83 11.84 19.54 9.05
C ASP A 83 10.86 18.70 8.20
N SER A 84 11.37 17.65 7.56
CA SER A 84 10.57 16.74 6.72
C SER A 84 9.41 16.11 7.46
N ASP A 85 9.55 15.88 8.78
CA ASP A 85 8.50 15.28 9.60
C ASP A 85 7.35 16.26 9.85
N ILE A 86 7.66 17.55 9.98
CA ILE A 86 6.65 18.61 10.11
C ILE A 86 5.90 18.75 8.78
N LEU A 87 6.63 18.80 7.66
CA LEU A 87 6.03 18.90 6.33
C LEU A 87 5.08 17.73 6.05
N ARG A 88 5.50 16.50 6.37
CA ARG A 88 4.70 15.29 6.17
C ARG A 88 3.44 15.29 7.04
N ARG A 89 3.53 15.72 8.31
CA ARG A 89 2.37 15.81 9.21
C ARG A 89 1.33 16.79 8.68
N VAL A 90 1.75 17.99 8.30
CA VAL A 90 0.87 19.00 7.71
C VAL A 90 0.28 18.51 6.38
N ALA A 91 1.06 17.77 5.58
CA ALA A 91 0.55 17.18 4.34
C ALA A 91 -0.57 16.15 4.60
N ILE A 92 -0.40 15.27 5.60
CA ILE A 92 -1.44 14.31 6.02
C ILE A 92 -2.69 15.04 6.48
N GLU A 93 -2.55 16.08 7.31
CA GLU A 93 -3.68 16.91 7.76
C GLU A 93 -4.41 17.62 6.60
N GLU A 94 -3.68 18.00 5.55
CA GLU A 94 -4.24 18.64 4.35
C GLU A 94 -4.73 17.63 3.28
N GLY A 95 -4.78 16.34 3.61
CA GLY A 95 -5.39 15.30 2.78
C GLY A 95 -4.42 14.59 1.83
N MET A 96 -3.15 14.49 2.20
CA MET A 96 -2.20 13.58 1.54
C MET A 96 -2.71 12.14 1.61
N ILE A 97 -2.67 11.45 0.47
CA ILE A 97 -2.96 10.02 0.39
C ILE A 97 -1.65 9.29 0.58
N THR A 98 -1.53 8.54 1.68
CA THR A 98 -0.32 7.78 1.96
C THR A 98 -0.24 6.51 1.10
N MET A 99 0.98 6.01 0.90
CA MET A 99 1.20 4.73 0.23
C MET A 99 0.46 3.59 0.93
N ASP A 100 0.47 3.58 2.27
CA ASP A 100 -0.19 2.57 3.10
C ASP A 100 -1.70 2.51 2.85
N GLU A 101 -2.38 3.66 2.95
CA GLU A 101 -3.82 3.77 2.75
C GLU A 101 -4.22 3.38 1.33
N TYR A 102 -3.50 3.88 0.32
CA TYR A 102 -3.80 3.59 -1.07
C TYR A 102 -3.58 2.10 -1.40
N PHE A 103 -2.52 1.50 -0.86
CA PHE A 103 -2.25 0.08 -1.08
C PHE A 103 -3.30 -0.80 -0.39
N LYS A 104 -3.69 -0.50 0.86
CA LYS A 104 -4.79 -1.21 1.53
C LYS A 104 -6.06 -1.19 0.68
N LYS A 105 -6.38 -0.05 0.08
CA LYS A 105 -7.50 0.07 -0.85
C LYS A 105 -7.36 -0.84 -2.07
N LEU A 106 -6.17 -0.93 -2.68
CA LEU A 106 -5.93 -1.85 -3.81
C LEU A 106 -6.14 -3.33 -3.42
N VAL A 107 -5.80 -3.71 -2.20
CA VAL A 107 -6.03 -5.07 -1.68
C VAL A 107 -7.52 -5.33 -1.50
N VAL A 108 -8.23 -4.41 -0.83
CA VAL A 108 -9.67 -4.51 -0.58
C VAL A 108 -10.47 -4.54 -1.88
N ASP A 109 -10.08 -3.75 -2.87
CA ASP A 109 -10.72 -3.70 -4.20
C ASP A 109 -10.38 -4.93 -5.05
N GLY A 110 -9.47 -5.80 -4.59
CA GLY A 110 -9.01 -6.99 -5.30
C GLY A 110 -8.20 -6.69 -6.55
N SER A 111 -7.52 -5.53 -6.57
CA SER A 111 -6.57 -5.17 -7.62
C SER A 111 -5.22 -5.87 -7.44
N THR A 112 -4.86 -6.18 -6.21
CA THR A 112 -3.64 -6.90 -5.81
C THR A 112 -3.92 -7.71 -4.55
N THR A 113 -2.90 -8.26 -3.90
CA THR A 113 -3.03 -9.18 -2.78
C THR A 113 -2.40 -8.66 -1.49
N VAL A 114 -2.72 -9.31 -0.37
CA VAL A 114 -2.06 -9.04 0.91
C VAL A 114 -0.57 -9.38 0.82
N GLU A 115 -0.22 -10.44 0.08
CA GLU A 115 1.17 -10.84 -0.17
C GLU A 115 1.98 -9.72 -0.84
N GLU A 116 1.41 -9.08 -1.85
CA GLU A 116 2.04 -7.94 -2.52
C GLU A 116 2.18 -6.73 -1.60
N TYR A 117 1.19 -6.52 -0.71
CA TYR A 117 1.21 -5.46 0.30
C TYR A 117 2.43 -5.58 1.21
N TYR A 118 2.61 -6.67 1.95
CA TYR A 118 3.74 -6.74 2.90
C TYR A 118 5.09 -7.11 2.26
N GLY A 119 5.11 -7.73 1.09
CA GLY A 119 6.36 -8.18 0.45
C GLY A 119 7.34 -7.06 0.12
N ASN A 120 6.85 -5.83 0.00
CA ASN A 120 7.61 -4.67 -0.47
C ASN A 120 7.28 -3.37 0.27
N MET A 121 6.27 -3.40 1.14
CA MET A 121 6.00 -2.28 2.01
C MET A 121 6.99 -2.36 3.15
N GLN A 122 8.04 -1.55 3.08
CA GLN A 122 8.75 -1.17 4.29
C GLN A 122 7.69 -0.55 5.18
N VAL A 123 7.34 -1.24 6.27
CA VAL A 123 6.44 -0.69 7.29
C VAL A 123 7.14 0.55 7.80
N TYR A 124 6.79 1.71 7.25
CA TYR A 124 7.13 2.99 7.84
C TYR A 124 6.20 3.13 9.03
N ASP A 125 6.62 2.54 10.15
CA ASP A 125 5.98 2.76 11.42
C ASP A 125 6.31 4.18 11.89
N TYR A 126 5.48 5.14 11.47
CA TYR A 126 5.66 6.56 11.82
C TYR A 126 5.31 6.87 13.28
N ASN A 127 4.71 5.93 14.00
CA ASN A 127 4.35 6.09 15.41
C ASN A 127 5.30 5.33 16.36
N HIS A 128 6.26 4.57 15.85
CA HIS A 128 7.12 3.76 16.69
C HIS A 128 8.53 3.58 16.09
N CYS A 129 9.51 4.18 16.76
CA CYS A 129 10.94 4.06 16.47
C CYS A 129 11.51 2.66 16.84
N LYS A 130 10.84 1.56 16.44
CA LYS A 130 11.41 0.20 16.54
C LYS A 130 11.29 -0.57 15.23
N PHE A 131 12.34 -0.41 14.43
CA PHE A 131 12.60 -1.22 13.26
C PHE A 131 13.44 -2.45 13.64
N LYS A 132 12.81 -3.62 13.79
CA LYS A 132 13.37 -4.99 13.65
C LYS A 132 12.47 -5.93 14.44
N LEU A 133 11.74 -6.82 13.77
CA LEU A 133 11.55 -8.22 14.19
C LEU A 133 10.58 -8.99 13.25
N LEU A 134 9.66 -8.32 12.56
CA LEU A 134 8.69 -9.02 11.70
C LEU A 134 9.28 -9.56 10.38
N PHE A 135 10.32 -8.92 9.83
CA PHE A 135 10.92 -9.34 8.56
C PHE A 135 11.73 -10.67 8.64
N GLN A 136 12.17 -11.07 9.84
CA GLN A 136 12.93 -12.32 10.01
C GLN A 136 12.03 -13.56 10.12
N PHE A 137 10.76 -13.40 10.50
CA PHE A 137 9.85 -14.54 10.66
C PHE A 137 9.33 -15.08 9.32
N VAL A 138 9.03 -14.21 8.36
CA VAL A 138 8.46 -14.62 7.06
C VAL A 138 9.49 -15.32 6.16
N LYS A 139 10.78 -14.95 6.26
CA LYS A 139 11.85 -15.62 5.50
C LYS A 139 12.09 -17.08 5.90
N ASN A 140 11.63 -17.51 7.07
CA ASN A 140 11.80 -18.90 7.53
C ASN A 140 10.74 -19.89 7.02
N SER A 141 9.70 -19.42 6.31
CA SER A 141 8.64 -20.29 5.80
C SER A 141 8.66 -20.48 4.28
N SER A 142 9.58 -19.83 3.56
CA SER A 142 9.71 -19.95 2.11
C SER A 142 11.10 -20.46 1.75
N LYS A 143 11.25 -21.78 1.68
CA LYS A 143 12.27 -22.39 0.83
C LYS A 143 12.01 -21.91 -0.60
N ILE A 144 12.78 -20.95 -1.09
CA ILE A 144 12.84 -20.65 -2.52
C ILE A 144 14.29 -20.78 -2.97
N ILE A 145 14.45 -21.83 -3.77
CA ILE A 145 15.54 -22.11 -4.69
C ILE A 145 15.41 -21.10 -5.84
N TYR A 146 16.52 -20.41 -6.12
CA TYR A 146 16.87 -19.51 -7.24
C TYR A 146 15.77 -18.63 -7.87
#